data_AF-A0A426QT70-F1
#
_entry.id   AF-A0A426QT70-F1
#
_cell.length_a   1.000
_cell.length_b   1.000
_cell.length_c   1.000
_cell.angle_alpha   90.00
_cell.angle_beta   90.00
_cell.angle_gamma   90.00
#
_symmetry.space_group_name_H-M   'P 1'
#
loop_
_entity.id
_entity.type
_entity.pdbx_description
1 polymer ?
#
loop_
_entity_poly.entity_id
_entity_poly.type
_entity_poly.pdbx_seq_one_letter_code
_entity_poly.pdbx_strand_id
1 'polypeptide(L)' 'MSTSIPLPGQHRPHDVSTPVVEPGAVAAEVDQLLDRLPDRDAPPMDLKVQAQILERAHDVLVQALSSVDKS' A
#
# COMPACT_ATOMS: atom_id res chain seq x y z
N MET A 1 -36.65 9.75 -29.77
CA MET A 1 -35.52 10.06 -28.86
C MET A 1 -34.99 8.72 -28.36
N SER A 2 -34.04 8.11 -29.08
CA SER A 2 -33.49 6.79 -28.72
C SER A 2 -32.26 7.00 -27.87
N THR A 3 -32.36 6.75 -26.57
CA THR A 3 -31.21 6.68 -25.67
C THR A 3 -30.50 5.35 -25.92
N SER A 4 -29.32 5.39 -26.52
CA SER A 4 -28.48 4.21 -26.74
C SER A 4 -28.22 3.48 -25.42
N ILE A 5 -28.56 2.19 -25.38
CA ILE A 5 -28.27 1.30 -24.25
C ILE A 5 -26.74 1.07 -24.23
N PRO A 6 -26.03 1.38 -23.13
CA PRO A 6 -24.59 1.18 -23.05
C PRO A 6 -24.25 -0.32 -23.15
N LEU A 7 -23.15 -0.64 -23.83
CA LEU A 7 -22.64 -2.00 -23.93
C LEU A 7 -22.24 -2.54 -22.53
N PRO A 8 -22.50 -3.82 -22.23
CA PRO A 8 -22.06 -4.45 -20.99
C PRO A 8 -20.55 -4.30 -20.83
N GLY A 9 -20.11 -3.64 -19.76
CA GLY A 9 -18.71 -3.31 -19.50
C GLY A 9 -18.40 -1.80 -19.45
N GLN A 10 -19.31 -0.93 -19.91
CA GLN A 10 -19.14 0.54 -19.84
C GLN A 10 -19.72 1.18 -18.56
N HIS A 11 -19.76 0.46 -17.44
CA HIS A 11 -20.43 0.94 -16.22
C HIS A 11 -19.60 1.80 -15.29
N ARG A 12 -18.30 2.01 -15.54
CA ARG A 12 -17.52 2.92 -14.73
C ARG A 12 -16.69 3.85 -15.60
N PRO A 13 -16.99 5.16 -15.61
CA PRO A 13 -15.91 6.11 -15.85
C PRO A 13 -14.82 5.74 -14.85
N HIS A 14 -13.60 5.49 -15.33
CA HIS A 14 -12.45 5.49 -14.43
C HIS A 14 -12.40 6.90 -13.85
N ASP A 15 -12.92 7.05 -12.64
CA ASP A 15 -12.89 8.30 -11.95
C ASP A 15 -11.41 8.62 -11.76
N VAL A 16 -10.94 9.69 -12.41
CA VAL A 16 -9.54 10.12 -12.46
C VAL A 16 -9.02 10.54 -11.07
N SER A 17 -9.86 10.37 -10.05
CA SER A 17 -9.64 10.79 -8.67
C SER A 17 -9.41 9.63 -7.70
N THR A 18 -9.39 8.36 -8.14
CA THR A 18 -8.89 7.28 -7.28
C THR A 18 -7.36 7.38 -7.23
N PRO A 19 -6.77 7.55 -6.04
CA PRO A 19 -5.33 7.46 -5.91
C PRO A 19 -4.92 6.03 -6.29
N VAL A 20 -4.27 5.90 -7.45
CA VAL A 20 -3.69 4.63 -7.90
C VAL A 20 -2.54 4.34 -6.94
N VAL A 21 -2.82 3.51 -5.93
CA VAL A 21 -1.77 2.98 -5.07
C VAL A 21 -0.97 1.99 -5.91
N GLU A 22 0.26 2.38 -6.24
CA GLU A 22 1.22 1.55 -6.97
C GLU A 22 1.78 0.49 -6.02
N PRO A 23 1.43 -0.81 -6.17
CA PRO A 23 1.86 -1.85 -5.23
C PRO A 23 3.38 -1.99 -5.13
N GLY A 24 4.08 -1.72 -6.24
CA GLY A 24 5.55 -1.74 -6.29
C GLY A 24 6.18 -0.63 -5.43
N ALA A 25 5.53 0.54 -5.31
CA ALA A 25 6.02 1.62 -4.46
C ALA A 25 5.84 1.27 -2.97
N VAL A 26 4.70 0.66 -2.61
CA VAL A 26 4.42 0.18 -1.26
C VAL A 26 5.41 -0.90 -0.84
N ALA A 27 5.68 -1.87 -1.71
CA ALA A 27 6.67 -2.93 -1.45
C ALA A 27 8.07 -2.34 -1.22
N ALA A 28 8.50 -1.41 -2.08
CA ALA A 28 9.80 -0.75 -1.94
C ALA A 28 9.93 0.07 -0.65
N GLU A 29 8.84 0.70 -0.17
CA GLU A 29 8.83 1.43 1.09
C GLU A 29 8.93 0.51 2.30
N VAL A 30 8.22 -0.63 2.27
CA VAL A 30 8.30 -1.66 3.31
C VAL A 30 9.70 -2.28 3.34
N ASP A 31 10.27 -2.64 2.19
CA ASP A 31 11.63 -3.19 2.10
C ASP A 31 12.65 -2.21 2.69
N GLN A 32 12.57 -0.92 2.38
CA GLN A 32 13.43 0.12 2.97
C GLN A 32 13.30 0.27 4.49
N LEU A 33 12.14 -0.04 5.06
CA LEU A 33 11.95 -0.05 6.51
C LEU A 33 12.56 -1.32 7.12
N LEU A 34 12.36 -2.47 6.49
CA LEU A 34 12.88 -3.75 6.95
C LEU A 34 14.40 -3.86 6.83
N ASP A 35 15.02 -3.25 5.81
CA ASP A 35 16.48 -3.14 5.65
C ASP A 35 17.17 -2.43 6.81
N ARG A 36 16.43 -1.69 7.64
CA ARG A 36 16.96 -1.04 8.85
C ARG A 36 17.04 -1.98 10.05
N LEU A 37 16.38 -3.13 9.98
CA LEU A 37 16.44 -4.12 11.05
C LEU A 37 17.82 -4.78 11.07
N PRO A 38 18.33 -5.14 12.26
CA PRO A 38 19.58 -5.86 12.35
C PRO A 38 19.43 -7.23 11.67
N ASP A 39 20.43 -7.60 10.88
CA ASP A 39 20.57 -8.97 10.39
C ASP A 39 20.69 -9.94 11.57
N ARG A 40 20.44 -11.23 11.30
CA ARG A 40 20.47 -12.28 12.33
C ARG A 40 21.80 -12.33 13.11
N ASP A 41 22.91 -11.95 12.48
CA ASP A 41 24.25 -11.96 13.06
C ASP A 41 24.72 -10.58 13.55
N ALA A 42 23.87 -9.54 13.45
CA ALA A 42 24.20 -8.19 13.87
C ALA A 42 24.01 -8.00 15.39
N PRO A 43 24.70 -7.00 15.99
CA PRO A 43 24.50 -6.65 17.40
C PRO A 43 23.02 -6.37 17.70
N PRO A 44 22.53 -6.71 18.91
CA PRO A 44 21.13 -6.52 19.25
C PRO A 44 20.76 -5.03 19.21
N MET A 45 19.75 -4.72 18.41
CA MET A 45 19.08 -3.43 18.39
C MET A 45 18.17 -3.29 19.63
N ASP A 46 17.95 -2.06 20.08
CA ASP A 46 16.91 -1.78 21.08
C ASP A 46 15.54 -2.27 20.59
N LEU A 47 14.89 -3.13 21.37
CA LEU A 47 13.59 -3.71 21.07
C LEU A 47 12.52 -2.64 20.81
N LYS A 48 12.61 -1.47 21.44
CA LYS A 48 11.67 -0.36 21.18
C LYS A 48 11.85 0.20 19.77
N VAL A 49 13.09 0.32 19.31
CA VAL A 49 13.40 0.81 17.97
C VAL A 49 12.97 -0.21 16.92
N GLN A 50 13.24 -1.50 17.16
CA GLN A 50 12.78 -2.58 16.30
C GLN A 50 11.25 -2.62 16.20
N ALA A 51 10.53 -2.47 17.33
CA ALA A 51 9.08 -2.44 17.34
C ALA A 51 8.52 -1.25 16.54
N GLN A 52 9.11 -0.06 16.65
CA GLN A 52 8.69 1.12 15.89
C GLN A 52 8.89 0.96 14.38
N ILE A 53 9.99 0.32 13.96
CA ILE A 53 10.23 0.05 12.53
C ILE A 53 9.15 -0.89 11.97
N LEU A 54 8.82 -1.95 12.71
CA LEU A 54 7.80 -2.91 12.32
C LEU A 54 6.39 -2.31 12.34
N GLU A 55 6.07 -1.49 13.34
CA GLU A 55 4.81 -0.75 13.43
C GLU A 55 4.63 0.16 12.20
N ARG A 56 5.69 0.89 11.82
CA ARG A 56 5.63 1.76 10.65
C ARG A 56 5.48 1.00 9.33
N ALA A 57 6.15 -0.14 9.19
CA ALA A 57 5.97 -1.00 8.02
C ALA A 57 4.52 -1.54 7.93
N HIS A 58 3.94 -1.89 9.08
CA HIS A 58 2.53 -2.30 9.17
C HIS A 58 1.58 -1.17 8.77
N ASP A 59 1.79 0.06 9.27
CA ASP A 59 0.96 1.22 8.94
C ASP A 59 0.94 1.51 7.43
N VAL A 60 2.09 1.41 6.76
CA VAL A 60 2.21 1.57 5.30
C VAL A 60 1.33 0.55 4.57
N LEU A 61 1.37 -0.71 4.99
CA LEU A 61 0.55 -1.78 4.41
C LEU A 61 -0.95 -1.56 4.66
N VAL A 62 -1.33 -1.18 5.88
CA VAL A 62 -2.73 -0.89 6.23
C VAL A 62 -3.24 0.29 5.42
N GLN A 63 -2.46 1.36 5.29
CA GLN A 63 -2.84 2.53 4.53
C GLN A 63 -3.04 2.18 3.05
N ALA A 64 -2.12 1.42 2.46
CA ALA A 64 -2.21 0.95 1.07
C ALA A 64 -3.46 0.08 0.84
N LEU A 65 -3.73 -0.89 1.72
CA LEU A 65 -4.92 -1.74 1.63
C LEU A 65 -6.22 -0.93 1.81
N SER A 66 -6.23 0.05 2.71
CA SER A 66 -7.39 0.91 2.95
C SER A 66 -7.72 1.83 1.77
N SER A 67 -6.78 2.04 0.85
CA SER A 67 -6.99 2.79 -0.39
C SER A 67 -7.70 1.93 -1.44
N VAL A 68 -7.41 0.63 -1.48
CA VAL A 68 -8.08 -0.33 -2.36
C VAL A 68 -9.53 -0.57 -1.90
N ASP A 69 -9.76 -0.65 -0.59
CA ASP A 69 -11.10 -0.86 -0.01
C ASP A 69 -12.06 0.32 -0.23
N LYS A 70 -11.53 1.54 -0.36
CA LYS A 70 -12.33 2.76 -0.65
C LYS A 70 -12.57 2.99 -2.14
N SER A 71 -12.14 2.08 -3.03
CA SER A 71 -12.26 2.17 -4.49
C SER A 71 -13.46 1.42 -5.07
#